data_AF-A0A3B9SKV1-F1
#
_entry.id   AF-A0A3B9SKV1-F1
#
_cell.length_a   1.000
_cell.length_b   1.000
_cell.length_c   1.000
_cell.angle_alpha   90.00
_cell.angle_beta   90.00
_cell.angle_gamma   90.00
#
_symmetry.space_group_name_H-M   'P 1'
#
loop_
_entity.id
_entity.type
_entity.pdbx_description
1 polymer ?
#
loop_
_entity_poly.entity_id
_entity_poly.type
_entity_poly.pdbx_seq_one_letter_code
_entity_poly.pdbx_strand_id
1 'polypeptide(L)'
;QAALSLQRWEAPADTPPLFLVYVVEDRSLSLAMADRWEVRHESPQLLWWLNGKIQHHTSHFEVRGTTISAWMDQTIAPNLG
;
A
#
# COMPACT_ATOMS: atom_id res chain seq x y z
N GLN A 1 -17.37 19.90 25.81
CA GLN A 1 -17.30 18.43 25.96
C GLN A 1 -16.38 17.91 24.86
N ALA A 2 -15.12 17.60 25.18
CA ALA A 2 -14.11 17.17 24.22
C ALA A 2 -13.74 15.71 24.52
N ALA A 3 -14.69 14.81 24.28
CA ALA A 3 -14.41 13.39 24.17
C ALA A 3 -14.66 13.03 22.70
N LEU A 4 -13.77 13.49 21.82
CA LEU A 4 -13.63 12.85 20.52
C LEU A 4 -13.08 11.46 20.84
N SER A 5 -13.99 10.49 20.88
CA SER A 5 -13.70 9.08 21.08
C SER A 5 -12.49 8.71 20.22
N LEU A 6 -11.36 8.42 20.86
CA LEU A 6 -10.27 7.66 20.26
C LEU A 6 -10.79 6.22 20.12
N GLN A 7 -11.82 6.04 19.30
CA GLN A 7 -12.24 4.72 18.89
C GLN A 7 -11.07 4.21 18.05
N ARG A 8 -10.37 3.22 18.61
CA ARG A 8 -9.35 2.50 17.89
C ARG A 8 -10.00 2.02 16.60
N TRP A 9 -9.51 2.50 15.47
CA TRP A 9 -9.98 2.01 14.19
C TRP A 9 -9.57 0.54 14.09
N GLU A 10 -10.57 -0.33 13.93
CA GLU A 10 -10.38 -1.75 13.66
C GLU A 10 -10.50 -1.94 12.16
N ALA A 11 -9.45 -2.51 11.57
CA ALA A 11 -9.46 -2.84 10.16
C ALA A 11 -10.55 -3.88 9.89
N PRO A 12 -11.36 -3.72 8.83
CA PRO A 12 -12.26 -4.77 8.35
C PRO A 12 -11.53 -6.11 8.18
N ALA A 13 -12.24 -7.23 8.38
CA ALA A 13 -11.65 -8.57 8.33
C ALA A 13 -11.03 -8.93 6.98
N ASP A 14 -11.48 -8.28 5.91
CA ASP A 14 -11.01 -8.41 4.52
C ASP A 14 -9.89 -7.42 4.16
N THR A 15 -9.39 -6.64 5.13
CA THR A 15 -8.27 -5.73 4.89
C THR A 15 -7.03 -6.55 4.52
N PRO A 16 -6.39 -6.28 3.38
CA PRO A 16 -5.17 -6.99 3.01
C PRO A 16 -4.06 -6.73 4.05
N PRO A 17 -3.11 -7.65 4.24
CA PRO A 17 -1.94 -7.41 5.07
C PRO A 17 -1.21 -6.15 4.62
N LEU A 18 -0.98 -5.23 5.55
CA LEU A 18 -0.22 -4.01 5.30
C LEU A 18 1.18 -4.16 5.88
N PHE A 19 2.17 -3.81 5.07
CA PHE A 19 3.57 -3.73 5.48
C PHE A 19 4.05 -2.29 5.30
N LEU A 20 4.80 -1.80 6.29
CA LEU A 20 5.40 -0.47 6.25
C LEU A 20 6.92 -0.60 6.29
N VAL A 21 7.58 0.08 5.36
CA VAL A 21 9.05 0.19 5.33
C VAL A 21 9.40 1.64 5.61
N TYR A 22 10.15 1.86 6.70
CA TYR A 22 10.75 3.17 6.97
C TYR A 22 12.02 3.32 6.13
N VAL A 23 11.92 4.06 5.02
CA VAL A 23 13.00 4.22 4.02
C VAL A 23 14.31 4.72 4.63
N VAL A 24 14.24 5.57 5.65
CA VAL A 24 15.41 6.10 6.35
C VAL A 24 16.12 5.02 7.18
N GLU A 25 15.36 4.09 7.75
CA GLU A 25 15.87 3.04 8.63
C GLU A 25 16.39 1.83 7.84
N ASP A 26 15.75 1.49 6.72
CA ASP A 26 16.14 0.35 5.87
C ASP A 26 16.19 0.73 4.39
N ARG A 27 17.11 1.64 4.08
CA ARG A 27 17.35 2.10 2.70
C ARG A 27 17.76 0.95 1.77
N SER A 28 18.54 0.00 2.27
CA SER A 28 18.98 -1.16 1.50
C SER A 28 17.82 -2.03 1.04
N LEU A 29 16.88 -2.33 1.94
CA LEU A 29 15.66 -3.07 1.59
C LEU A 29 14.82 -2.30 0.59
N SER A 30 14.62 -1.00 0.83
CA SER A 30 13.81 -0.15 -0.04
C SER A 30 14.36 -0.07 -1.48
N LEU A 31 15.68 0.02 -1.65
CA LEU A 31 16.33 -0.04 -2.96
C LEU A 31 16.27 -1.43 -3.58
N ALA A 32 16.49 -2.50 -2.80
CA ALA A 32 16.39 -3.87 -3.30
C ALA A 32 14.97 -4.22 -3.79
N MET A 33 13.93 -3.68 -3.16
CA MET A 33 12.54 -3.79 -3.60
C MET A 33 12.33 -3.10 -4.96
N ALA A 34 12.87 -1.89 -5.13
CA ALA A 34 12.80 -1.14 -6.38
C ALA A 34 13.46 -1.92 -7.54
N ASP A 35 14.66 -2.47 -7.30
CA ASP A 35 15.38 -3.27 -8.29
C ASP A 35 14.64 -4.59 -8.59
N ARG A 36 14.19 -5.30 -7.56
CA ARG A 36 13.52 -6.61 -7.71
C ARG A 36 12.23 -6.53 -8.53
N TRP A 37 11.47 -5.46 -8.38
CA TRP A 37 10.18 -5.29 -9.04
C TRP A 37 10.20 -4.31 -10.20
N GLU A 38 11.38 -3.78 -10.53
CA GLU A 38 11.57 -2.80 -11.61
C GLU A 38 10.67 -1.56 -11.47
N VAL A 39 10.39 -1.18 -10.21
CA VAL A 39 9.60 0.01 -9.89
C VAL A 39 10.55 1.10 -9.43
N ARG A 40 10.42 2.30 -10.01
CA ARG A 40 11.21 3.46 -9.58
C ARG A 40 11.00 3.73 -8.09
N HIS A 41 12.10 3.80 -7.34
CA HIS A 41 12.08 4.14 -5.92
C HIS A 41 11.57 5.58 -5.71
N GLU A 42 10.54 5.73 -4.88
CA GLU A 42 9.97 7.01 -4.47
C GLU A 42 9.60 6.99 -2.97
N SER A 43 9.41 8.16 -2.35
CA SER A 43 8.96 8.25 -0.96
C SER A 43 8.16 9.53 -0.71
N PRO A 44 6.92 9.45 -0.18
CA PRO A 44 6.18 8.24 0.16
C PRO A 44 5.74 7.47 -1.10
N GLN A 45 5.57 6.15 -0.99
CA GLN A 45 5.19 5.27 -2.10
C GLN A 45 4.30 4.12 -1.61
N LEU A 46 3.29 3.77 -2.42
CA LEU A 46 2.47 2.57 -2.23
C LEU A 46 2.82 1.56 -3.32
N LEU A 47 2.93 0.29 -2.92
CA LEU A 47 3.16 -0.85 -3.80
C LEU A 47 2.05 -1.89 -3.54
N TRP A 48 1.22 -2.16 -4.54
CA TRP A 48 0.19 -3.20 -4.47
C TRP A 48 0.77 -4.53 -4.94
N TRP A 49 1.11 -5.38 -3.97
CA TRP A 49 1.78 -6.65 -4.20
C TRP A 49 0.77 -7.81 -4.27
N LEU A 50 0.70 -8.50 -5.40
CA LEU A 50 -0.17 -9.64 -5.62
C LEU A 50 0.59 -10.73 -6.37
N ASN A 51 0.52 -11.97 -5.88
CA ASN A 51 1.11 -13.16 -6.52
C ASN A 51 2.60 -12.97 -6.92
N GLY A 52 3.38 -12.33 -6.05
CA GLY A 52 4.82 -12.15 -6.25
C GLY A 52 5.22 -10.92 -7.07
N LYS A 53 4.27 -10.14 -7.61
CA LYS A 53 4.52 -8.98 -8.48
C LYS A 53 3.82 -7.71 -7.98
N ILE A 54 4.32 -6.55 -8.39
CA ILE A 54 3.66 -5.26 -8.14
C ILE A 54 2.68 -5.01 -9.28
N GLN A 55 1.38 -5.07 -8.99
CA GLN A 55 0.32 -4.84 -9.97
C GLN A 55 0.03 -3.35 -10.16
N HIS A 56 0.13 -2.59 -9.06
CA HIS A 56 -0.04 -1.14 -9.07
C HIS A 56 1.00 -0.48 -8.15
N HIS A 57 1.44 0.71 -8.52
CA HIS A 57 2.26 1.54 -7.64
C HIS A 57 1.92 3.01 -7.84
N THR A 58 2.10 3.81 -6.79
CA THR A 58 1.96 5.27 -6.87
C THR A 58 2.77 5.94 -5.77
N SER A 59 2.95 7.25 -5.82
CA SER A 59 3.81 7.98 -4.89
C SER A 59 3.29 9.38 -4.55
N HIS A 60 3.92 10.00 -3.55
CA HIS A 60 3.68 11.39 -3.13
C HIS A 60 2.19 11.67 -2.87
N PHE A 61 1.59 12.57 -3.66
CA PHE A 61 0.22 13.02 -3.46
C PHE A 61 -0.84 11.96 -3.74
N GLU A 62 -0.48 10.87 -4.40
CA GLU A 62 -1.39 9.79 -4.77
C GLU A 62 -1.43 8.67 -3.72
N VAL A 63 -0.60 8.75 -2.67
CA VAL A 63 -0.67 7.88 -1.49
C VAL A 63 -1.88 8.29 -0.64
N ARG A 64 -3.06 7.78 -1.01
CA ARG A 64 -4.35 8.12 -0.40
C ARG A 64 -5.17 6.87 -0.10
N GLY A 65 -6.08 6.98 0.87
CA GLY A 65 -7.06 5.93 1.16
C GLY A 65 -7.92 5.57 -0.05
N THR A 66 -8.34 6.56 -0.85
CA THR A 66 -9.11 6.34 -2.08
C THR A 66 -8.38 5.52 -3.13
N THR A 67 -7.04 5.68 -3.21
CA THR A 67 -6.21 4.88 -4.12
C THR A 67 -6.20 3.41 -3.70
N ILE A 68 -6.05 3.17 -2.39
CA ILE A 68 -6.08 1.81 -1.82
C ILE A 68 -7.45 1.17 -2.05
N SER A 69 -8.54 1.88 -1.78
CA SER A 69 -9.90 1.39 -2.03
C SER A 69 -10.12 1.02 -3.50
N ALA A 70 -9.66 1.86 -4.44
CA ALA A 70 -9.79 1.58 -5.86
C ALA A 70 -9.02 0.32 -6.28
N TRP A 71 -7.82 0.07 -5.74
CA TRP A 71 -7.06 -1.15 -6.01
C TRP A 71 -7.69 -2.39 -5.36
N MET A 72 -8.28 -2.24 -4.17
CA MET A 72 -9.04 -3.32 -3.51
C MET A 72 -10.23 -3.75 -4.36
N ASP A 73 -11.04 -2.79 -4.84
CA ASP A 73 -12.22 -3.08 -5.68
C ASP A 73 -11.83 -3.82 -6.97
N GLN A 74 -10.72 -3.44 -7.60
CA GLN A 74 -10.18 -4.10 -8.80
C GLN A 74 -9.67 -5.52 -8.53
N THR A 75 -9.20 -5.79 -7.31
CA THR A 75 -8.63 -7.11 -6.94
C THR A 75 -9.71 -8.08 -6.47
N ILE A 76 -10.76 -7.58 -5.82
CA ILE A 76 -11.89 -8.39 -5.32
C ILE A 76 -12.85 -8.76 -6.46
N ALA A 77 -12.92 -7.96 -7.53
CA ALA A 77 -13.69 -8.30 -8.71
C ALA A 77 -13.14 -9.59 -9.37
N PRO A 78 -13.90 -10.70 -9.38
CA PRO A 78 -13.43 -11.93 -10.00
C PRO A 78 -13.38 -11.72 -11.52
N ASN A 79 -12.19 -11.88 -12.10
CA ASN A 79 -11.96 -12.16 -13.52
C ASN A 79 -12.83 -11.36 -14.52
N LEU A 80 -12.32 -10.23 -15.00
CA LEU A 80 -12.59 -9.81 -16.38
C LEU A 80 -11.30 -10.03 -17.19
N GLY A 81 -11.15 -11.27 -17.64
CA GLY A 81 -10.03 -11.78 -18.44
C GLY A 81 -9.86 -13.27 -18.28
#